data_AF-A0A9D4Q518-F1
#
_entry.id   AF-A0A9D4Q518-F1
#
_cell.length_a   1.000
_cell.length_b   1.000
_cell.length_c   1.000
_cell.angle_alpha   90.00
_cell.angle_beta   90.00
_cell.angle_gamma   90.00
#
_symmetry.space_group_name_H-M   'P 1'
#
loop_
_entity.id
_entity.type
_entity.pdbx_description
1 polymer ?
#
loop_
_entity_poly.entity_id
_entity_poly.type
_entity_poly.pdbx_seq_one_letter_code
_entity_poly.pdbx_strand_id
1 'polypeptide(L)'
;MILGRTQERVAFELTARFSGGNEKHCSRTVCPACANSPAARIASRKQVRVVCRARRPKATTEDEDALIVATVVENPFQSARQVREQLDVDTSLAAVRRRLRSAGLRNFVAVRKPVVTASNSKSRLQFAEAQTSWMADAWGR
;
A
#
# COMPACT_ATOMS: atom_id res chain seq x y z
N MET A 1 8.31 23.42 -26.82
CA MET A 1 6.85 23.62 -26.72
C MET A 1 6.17 22.50 -27.47
N ILE A 2 5.40 21.65 -26.78
CA ILE A 2 4.13 21.03 -27.21
C ILE A 2 3.64 20.26 -25.98
N LEU A 3 2.38 20.57 -25.66
CA LEU A 3 1.53 20.10 -24.57
C LEU A 3 1.38 18.57 -24.69
N GLY A 4 1.40 17.77 -23.62
CA GLY A 4 0.40 17.76 -22.56
C GLY A 4 -0.86 17.01 -23.02
N ARG A 5 -1.01 15.74 -22.60
CA ARG A 5 -2.23 14.89 -22.49
C ARG A 5 -1.87 13.42 -22.76
N THR A 6 -2.45 12.39 -22.15
CA THR A 6 -3.29 12.18 -20.97
C THR A 6 -3.28 10.68 -20.79
N GLN A 7 -3.12 10.21 -19.56
CA GLN A 7 -3.27 8.81 -19.15
C GLN A 7 -4.56 8.21 -19.75
N GLU A 8 -4.41 7.18 -20.59
CA GLU A 8 -5.52 6.32 -21.01
C GLU A 8 -6.08 5.63 -19.78
N ARG A 9 -7.25 6.11 -19.33
CA ARG A 9 -8.09 5.37 -18.40
C ARG A 9 -8.61 4.15 -19.14
N VAL A 10 -8.01 3.00 -18.87
CA VAL A 10 -8.58 1.70 -19.18
C VAL A 10 -9.88 1.58 -18.37
N ALA A 11 -10.99 1.93 -19.01
CA ALA A 11 -12.32 1.64 -18.51
C ALA A 11 -12.50 0.12 -18.59
N PHE A 12 -12.27 -0.54 -17.46
CA PHE A 12 -12.59 -1.95 -17.30
C PHE A 12 -14.11 -2.05 -17.27
N GLU A 13 -14.70 -2.33 -18.43
CA GLU A 13 -16.11 -2.66 -18.57
C GLU A 13 -16.42 -3.94 -17.78
N LEU A 14 -16.87 -3.78 -16.55
CA LEU A 14 -17.59 -4.83 -15.84
C LEU A 14 -18.96 -4.97 -16.51
N THR A 15 -19.01 -5.83 -17.53
CA THR A 15 -20.24 -6.43 -18.02
C THR A 15 -20.83 -7.29 -16.91
N ALA A 16 -21.65 -6.66 -16.06
CA ALA A 16 -22.52 -7.37 -15.14
C ALA A 16 -23.57 -8.12 -15.98
N ARG A 17 -23.34 -9.42 -16.20
CA ARG A 17 -24.38 -10.37 -16.61
C ARG A 17 -25.45 -10.39 -15.52
N PHE A 18 -26.50 -9.60 -15.70
CA PHE A 18 -27.73 -9.73 -14.94
C PHE A 18 -28.42 -11.02 -15.40
N SER A 19 -28.13 -12.12 -14.72
CA SER A 19 -28.94 -13.33 -14.78
C SER A 19 -30.35 -12.98 -14.31
N GLY A 20 -31.32 -13.24 -15.19
CA GLY A 20 -32.72 -12.84 -15.08
C GLY A 20 -33.32 -13.00 -13.69
N GLY A 21 -33.69 -11.87 -13.10
CA GLY A 21 -34.63 -11.81 -12.01
C GLY A 21 -36.04 -11.70 -12.61
N ASN A 22 -36.90 -12.64 -12.23
CA ASN A 22 -38.33 -12.68 -12.52
C ASN A 22 -38.97 -11.31 -12.23
N GLU A 23 -39.26 -10.53 -13.29
CA GLU A 23 -39.99 -9.27 -13.23
C GLU A 23 -41.43 -9.56 -12.80
N LYS A 24 -41.62 -9.58 -11.48
CA LYS A 24 -42.95 -9.64 -10.90
C LYS A 24 -43.59 -8.28 -11.16
N HIS A 25 -44.53 -8.30 -12.12
CA HIS A 25 -45.38 -7.20 -12.51
C HIS A 25 -45.84 -6.40 -11.29
N CYS A 26 -45.26 -5.22 -11.08
CA CYS A 26 -45.82 -4.22 -10.19
C CYS A 26 -45.99 -2.97 -11.04
N SER A 27 -47.26 -2.65 -11.30
CA SER A 27 -47.68 -1.56 -12.16
C SER A 27 -46.97 -0.27 -11.80
N ARG A 28 -46.82 0.59 -12.81
CA ARG A 28 -46.06 1.86 -12.83
C ARG A 28 -46.54 2.93 -11.83
N THR A 29 -47.40 2.57 -10.89
CA THR A 29 -47.93 3.41 -9.82
C THR A 29 -47.37 2.86 -8.51
N VAL A 30 -46.61 3.68 -7.78
CA VAL A 30 -45.93 3.31 -6.52
C VAL A 30 -46.90 2.57 -5.60
N CYS A 31 -46.76 1.26 -5.52
CA CYS A 31 -47.54 0.44 -4.61
C CYS A 31 -47.18 0.86 -3.17
N PRO A 32 -48.16 1.06 -2.26
CA PRO A 32 -47.88 1.49 -0.88
C PRO A 32 -46.96 0.52 -0.12
N ALA A 33 -46.89 -0.74 -0.55
CA ALA A 33 -45.97 -1.74 -0.01
C ALA A 33 -44.49 -1.50 -0.38
N CYS A 34 -44.18 -0.85 -1.51
CA CYS A 34 -42.80 -0.58 -1.95
C CYS A 34 -42.34 0.88 -1.71
N ALA A 35 -43.22 1.74 -1.19
CA ALA A 35 -42.94 3.16 -0.91
C ALA A 35 -41.77 3.37 0.06
N ASN A 36 -41.55 2.43 1.00
CA ASN A 36 -40.43 2.48 1.96
C ASN A 36 -39.19 1.67 1.53
N SER A 37 -39.15 1.16 0.29
CA SER A 37 -38.01 0.38 -0.19
C SER A 37 -36.72 1.22 -0.25
N PRO A 38 -35.53 0.61 -0.07
CA PRO A 38 -34.27 1.31 -0.24
C PRO A 38 -34.14 1.99 -1.62
N ALA A 39 -34.68 1.37 -2.68
CA ALA A 39 -34.70 1.92 -4.03
C ALA A 39 -35.52 3.22 -4.15
N ALA A 40 -36.71 3.27 -3.54
CA ALA A 40 -37.54 4.47 -3.49
C ALA A 40 -36.88 5.61 -2.68
N ARG A 41 -36.16 5.28 -1.59
CA ARG A 41 -35.40 6.25 -0.79
C ARG A 41 -34.17 6.81 -1.50
N ILE A 42 -33.52 6.01 -2.36
CA ILE A 42 -32.39 6.46 -3.18
C ILE A 42 -32.87 7.34 -4.33
N ALA A 43 -33.97 6.98 -5.00
CA ALA A 43 -34.52 7.72 -6.15
C ALA A 43 -35.11 9.10 -5.78
N SER A 44 -35.64 9.26 -4.56
CA SER A 44 -36.15 10.55 -4.05
C SER A 44 -35.07 11.52 -3.60
N ARG A 45 -33.81 11.07 -3.48
CA ARG A 45 -32.67 11.94 -3.10
C ARG A 45 -32.20 12.74 -4.31
N LYS A 46 -32.54 14.03 -4.34
CA LYS A 46 -32.11 14.99 -5.37
C LYS A 46 -30.57 15.12 -5.51
N GLN A 47 -29.81 14.81 -4.46
CA GLN A 47 -28.34 14.83 -4.47
C GLN A 47 -27.77 13.71 -3.57
N VAL A 48 -27.07 12.74 -4.16
CA VAL A 48 -26.34 11.71 -3.40
C VAL A 48 -24.98 12.27 -3.03
N ARG A 49 -24.89 12.95 -1.88
CA ARG A 49 -23.58 13.31 -1.32
C ARG A 49 -22.96 12.04 -0.73
N VAL A 50 -21.92 11.53 -1.37
CA VAL A 50 -21.12 10.43 -0.82
C VAL A 50 -20.33 10.99 0.36
N VAL A 51 -20.90 10.88 1.56
CA VAL A 51 -20.19 11.25 2.79
C VAL A 51 -19.20 10.13 3.10
N CYS A 52 -17.90 10.46 3.15
CA CYS A 52 -16.91 9.53 3.64
C CYS A 52 -17.26 9.12 5.07
N ARG A 53 -17.43 7.82 5.32
CA ARG A 53 -17.70 7.32 6.67
C ARG A 53 -16.50 7.61 7.57
N ALA A 54 -16.77 8.13 8.77
CA ALA A 54 -15.74 8.26 9.79
C ALA A 54 -15.15 6.87 10.10
N ARG A 55 -13.82 6.80 10.15
CA ARG A 55 -13.12 5.58 10.56
C ARG A 55 -13.13 5.48 12.08
N ARG A 56 -13.07 4.26 12.61
CA ARG A 56 -12.83 4.02 14.03
C ARG A 56 -11.52 4.71 14.45
N PRO A 57 -11.48 5.40 15.60
CA PRO A 57 -10.26 6.03 16.10
C PRO A 57 -9.16 4.99 16.31
N LYS A 58 -7.92 5.48 16.23
CA LYS A 58 -6.72 4.69 16.47
C LYS A 58 -6.66 4.24 17.93
N ALA A 59 -6.05 3.09 18.18
CA ALA A 59 -5.75 2.63 19.54
C ALA A 59 -4.52 3.32 20.13
N THR A 60 -3.57 3.73 19.30
CA THR A 60 -2.37 4.47 19.71
C THR A 60 -2.57 5.97 19.67
N THR A 61 -1.85 6.67 20.54
CA THR A 61 -1.67 8.13 20.49
C THR A 61 -0.63 8.52 19.42
N GLU A 62 -0.57 9.81 19.09
CA GLU A 62 0.41 10.32 18.13
C GLU A 62 1.84 10.28 18.69
N ASP A 63 1.99 10.49 20.00
CA ASP A 63 3.27 10.42 20.70
C ASP A 63 3.83 8.98 20.72
N GLU A 64 2.98 8.00 20.99
CA GLU A 64 3.36 6.58 20.90
C GLU A 64 3.77 6.20 19.47
N ASP A 65 3.02 6.65 18.46
CA ASP A 65 3.35 6.41 17.05
C ASP A 65 4.74 7.01 16.73
N ALA A 66 5.08 8.19 17.26
CA ALA A 66 6.37 8.84 17.08
C ALA A 66 7.51 8.08 17.79
N LEU A 67 7.30 7.62 19.03
CA LEU A 67 8.28 6.84 19.78
C LEU A 67 8.58 5.49 19.11
N ILE A 68 7.54 4.81 18.58
CA ILE A 68 7.69 3.57 17.81
C ILE A 68 8.58 3.79 16.59
N VAL A 69 8.40 4.92 15.88
CA VAL A 69 9.21 5.25 14.70
C VAL A 69 10.65 5.59 15.10
N ALA A 70 10.84 6.44 16.13
CA ALA A 70 12.16 6.84 16.60
C ALA A 70 13.02 5.63 17.00
N THR A 71 12.44 4.70 17.78
CA THR A 71 13.13 3.49 18.25
C THR A 71 13.65 2.63 17.09
N VAL A 72 12.85 2.49 16.02
CA VAL A 72 13.25 1.69 14.84
C VAL A 72 14.25 2.44 13.96
N VAL A 73 14.19 3.77 13.91
CA VAL A 73 15.19 4.58 13.18
C VAL A 73 16.56 4.47 13.84
N GLU A 74 16.60 4.49 15.18
CA GLU A 74 17.84 4.30 15.95
C GLU A 74 18.39 2.88 15.79
N ASN A 75 17.51 1.86 15.83
CA ASN A 75 17.91 0.46 15.76
C ASN A 75 17.08 -0.32 14.72
N PRO A 76 17.48 -0.30 13.42
CA PRO A 76 16.68 -0.85 12.33
C PRO A 76 16.45 -2.37 12.38
N PHE A 77 17.28 -3.11 13.11
CA PHE A 77 17.20 -4.58 13.21
C PHE A 77 16.28 -5.05 14.34
N GLN A 78 15.70 -4.14 15.14
CA GLN A 78 14.77 -4.53 16.18
C GLN A 78 13.46 -5.07 15.59
N SER A 79 12.96 -6.14 16.18
CA SER A 79 11.68 -6.71 15.82
C SER A 79 10.53 -5.89 16.41
N ALA A 80 9.37 -5.89 15.75
CA ALA A 80 8.17 -5.21 16.27
C ALA A 80 7.73 -5.74 17.66
N ARG A 81 8.15 -6.95 18.04
CA ARG A 81 7.91 -7.49 19.38
C ARG A 81 8.80 -6.81 20.42
N GLN A 82 10.09 -6.69 20.13
CA GLN A 82 11.05 -5.99 20.99
C GLN A 82 10.66 -4.52 21.17
N VAL A 83 10.27 -3.84 20.09
CA VAL A 83 9.81 -2.43 20.17
C VAL A 83 8.59 -2.29 21.09
N ARG A 84 7.62 -3.22 20.99
CA ARG A 84 6.45 -3.20 21.87
C ARG A 84 6.85 -3.44 23.34
N GLU A 85 7.71 -4.41 23.60
CA GLU A 85 8.18 -4.74 24.95
C GLU A 85 9.03 -3.61 25.55
N GLN A 86 9.79 -2.88 24.72
CA GLN A 86 10.61 -1.74 25.16
C GLN A 86 9.79 -0.50 25.50
N LEU A 87 8.69 -0.25 24.78
CA LEU A 87 7.84 0.93 24.95
C LEU A 87 6.60 0.68 25.81
N ASP A 88 6.39 -0.56 26.27
CA ASP A 88 5.24 -1.03 27.06
C ASP A 88 3.86 -0.56 26.53
N VAL A 89 3.72 -0.53 25.20
CA VAL A 89 2.47 -0.07 24.57
C VAL A 89 1.47 -1.22 24.56
N ASP A 90 0.26 -0.99 25.08
CA ASP A 90 -0.86 -1.94 25.05
C ASP A 90 -1.49 -2.05 23.65
N THR A 91 -0.69 -2.47 22.68
CA THR A 91 -1.14 -2.70 21.32
C THR A 91 -0.71 -4.03 20.75
N SER A 92 -1.53 -4.52 19.82
CA SER A 92 -1.20 -5.72 19.06
C SER A 92 0.05 -5.48 18.19
N LEU A 93 0.85 -6.53 17.99
CA LEU A 93 2.01 -6.50 17.07
C LEU A 93 1.62 -6.09 15.65
N ALA A 94 0.40 -6.41 15.22
CA ALA A 94 -0.14 -6.02 13.93
C ALA A 94 -0.36 -4.50 13.82
N ALA A 95 -0.77 -3.84 14.92
CA ALA A 95 -0.91 -2.39 14.98
C ALA A 95 0.45 -1.72 14.85
N VAL A 96 1.45 -2.15 15.63
CA VAL A 96 2.84 -1.64 15.55
C VAL A 96 3.39 -1.76 14.12
N ARG A 97 3.25 -2.94 13.48
CA ARG A 97 3.67 -3.13 12.08
C ARG A 97 2.90 -2.27 11.08
N ARG A 98 1.64 -1.92 11.37
CA ARG A 98 0.86 -1.00 10.53
C ARG A 98 1.39 0.42 10.67
N ARG A 99 1.78 0.85 11.88
CA ARG A 99 2.39 2.17 12.12
C ARG A 99 3.71 2.34 11.40
N LEU A 100 4.60 1.37 11.54
CA LEU A 100 5.88 1.37 10.82
C LEU A 100 5.66 1.48 9.31
N ARG A 101 4.72 0.71 8.75
CA ARG A 101 4.37 0.81 7.33
C ARG A 101 3.75 2.14 6.92
N SER A 102 2.93 2.74 7.77
CA SER A 102 2.37 4.09 7.55
C SER A 102 3.47 5.16 7.54
N ALA A 103 4.53 4.99 8.32
CA ALA A 103 5.73 5.81 8.29
C ALA A 103 6.69 5.48 7.13
N GLY A 104 6.34 4.53 6.25
CA GLY A 104 7.18 4.10 5.13
C GLY A 104 8.26 3.06 5.48
N LEU A 105 8.39 2.68 6.76
CA LEU A 105 9.34 1.68 7.21
C LEU A 105 8.81 0.27 6.90
N ARG A 106 9.55 -0.45 6.06
CA ARG A 106 9.25 -1.82 5.65
C ARG A 106 10.40 -2.73 6.08
N ASN A 107 10.07 -3.99 6.35
CA ASN A 107 11.10 -5.01 6.50
C ASN A 107 11.60 -5.44 5.12
N PHE A 108 12.91 -5.60 5.01
CA PHE A 108 13.56 -6.24 3.87
C PHE A 108 14.58 -7.24 4.41
N VAL A 109 14.78 -8.33 3.67
CA VAL A 109 15.83 -9.30 3.97
C VAL A 109 17.06 -8.91 3.18
N ALA A 110 18.18 -8.71 3.86
CA ALA A 110 19.44 -8.44 3.19
C ALA A 110 19.87 -9.62 2.31
N VAL A 111 20.30 -9.34 1.08
CA VAL A 111 20.81 -10.37 0.17
C VAL A 111 22.13 -10.92 0.73
N ARG A 112 22.26 -12.25 0.74
CA ARG A 112 23.52 -12.91 1.12
C ARG A 112 24.56 -12.71 0.02
N LYS A 113 25.55 -11.87 0.29
CA LYS A 113 26.70 -11.64 -0.61
C LYS A 113 27.87 -12.54 -0.18
N PRO A 114 28.71 -13.02 -1.11
CA PRO A 114 29.95 -13.69 -0.75
C PRO A 114 30.84 -12.75 0.05
N VAL A 115 31.57 -13.28 1.02
CA VAL A 115 32.47 -12.49 1.87
C VAL A 115 33.64 -12.00 1.02
N VAL A 116 33.79 -10.68 0.91
CA VAL A 116 34.91 -10.06 0.20
C VAL A 116 35.98 -9.71 1.24
N THR A 117 37.12 -10.40 1.19
CA THR A 117 38.28 -10.05 2.00
C THR A 117 38.92 -8.76 1.50
N ALA A 118 39.74 -8.10 2.32
CA ALA A 118 40.43 -6.87 1.93
C ALA A 118 41.30 -7.06 0.67
N SER A 119 41.99 -8.20 0.57
CA SER A 119 42.77 -8.57 -0.61
C SER A 119 41.90 -8.69 -1.86
N ASN A 120 40.78 -9.44 -1.77
CA ASN A 120 39.86 -9.62 -2.88
C ASN A 120 39.23 -8.28 -3.32
N SER A 121 38.92 -7.39 -2.37
CA SER A 121 38.38 -6.07 -2.67
C SER A 121 39.38 -5.25 -3.52
N LYS A 122 40.66 -5.25 -3.14
CA LYS A 122 41.72 -4.54 -3.86
C LYS A 122 41.93 -5.10 -5.27
N SER A 123 42.01 -6.41 -5.43
CA SER A 123 42.16 -7.03 -6.76
C SER A 123 40.97 -6.73 -7.66
N ARG A 124 39.75 -6.73 -7.10
CA ARG A 124 38.53 -6.38 -7.85
C ARG A 124 38.52 -4.91 -8.25
N LEU A 125 38.97 -4.01 -7.38
CA LEU A 125 39.08 -2.58 -7.68
C LEU A 125 40.10 -2.35 -8.80
N GLN A 126 41.31 -2.89 -8.68
CA GLN A 126 42.36 -2.75 -9.70
C GLN A 126 41.92 -3.30 -11.05
N PHE A 127 41.24 -4.44 -11.06
CA PHE A 127 40.63 -5.00 -12.26
C PHE A 127 39.55 -4.07 -12.83
N ALA A 128 38.68 -3.48 -12.02
CA ALA A 128 37.65 -2.57 -12.52
C ALA A 128 38.26 -1.28 -13.10
N GLU A 129 39.28 -0.72 -12.46
CA GLU A 129 39.99 0.48 -12.90
C GLU A 129 40.70 0.25 -14.24
N ALA A 130 41.47 -0.83 -14.36
CA ALA A 130 42.20 -1.15 -15.59
C ALA A 130 41.26 -1.48 -16.77
N GLN A 131 40.03 -1.94 -16.49
CA GLN A 131 39.05 -2.35 -17.49
C GLN A 131 37.99 -1.26 -17.75
N THR A 132 38.12 -0.08 -17.13
CA THR A 132 37.15 1.03 -17.29
C THR A 132 37.03 1.49 -18.75
N SER A 133 38.12 1.42 -19.53
CA SER A 133 38.15 1.82 -20.95
C SER A 133 37.93 0.66 -21.93
N TRP A 134 37.56 -0.53 -21.47
CA TRP A 134 37.33 -1.66 -22.37
C TRP A 134 36.02 -1.50 -23.16
N MET A 135 36.11 -1.62 -24.48
CA MET A 135 34.95 -1.69 -25.36
C MET A 135 34.34 -3.10 -25.32
N ALA A 136 33.06 -3.23 -25.70
CA ALA A 136 32.30 -4.49 -25.62
C ALA A 136 32.99 -5.68 -26.33
N ASP A 137 33.76 -5.43 -27.39
CA ASP A 137 34.49 -6.45 -28.14
C ASP A 137 35.64 -7.10 -27.36
N ALA A 138 36.18 -6.42 -26.34
CA ALA A 138 37.26 -6.94 -25.49
C ALA A 138 36.79 -8.05 -24.53
N TRP A 139 35.47 -8.22 -24.35
CA TRP A 139 34.92 -9.19 -23.40
C TRP A 139 34.82 -10.61 -23.96
N GLY A 140 35.07 -10.83 -25.26
CA GLY A 140 35.14 -12.15 -25.89
C GLY A 140 33.90 -13.01 -25.64
N ARG A 141 32.97 -13.05 -26.61
CA ARG A 141 31.69 -13.74 -26.47
C ARG A 141 31.82 -15.25 -26.20
#